data_AF-A7T6X3-F1
#
_entry.id   AF-A7T6X3-F1
#
_cell.length_a   1.000
_cell.length_b   1.000
_cell.length_c   1.000
_cell.angle_alpha   90.00
_cell.angle_beta   90.00
_cell.angle_gamma   90.00
#
_symmetry.space_group_name_H-M   'P 1'
#
loop_
_entity.id
_entity.type
_entity.pdbx_description
1 polymer ?
#
loop_
_entity_poly.entity_id
_entity_poly.type
_entity_poly.pdbx_seq_one_letter_code
_entity_poly.pdbx_strand_id
1 'polypeptide(L)'
;VKCDLEVVFKANHVSVNNEQRIGAIVTEEMKQEFDEFWSKHKDKPLSGRNHILASFCPQVYGLYAVKLAVTLILMGGVQRVDASGTRVRGESHMLLIGDPGTGKSQFLKYSAKIMPRSVLTTGIGSTSAGL
;
A
#
# COMPACT_ATOMS: atom_id res chain seq x y z
N VAL A 1 -58.64 -2.14 -2.56
CA VAL A 1 -57.36 -2.18 -1.81
C VAL A 1 -56.26 -2.40 -2.83
N LYS A 2 -55.36 -1.42 -3.05
CA LYS A 2 -54.22 -1.58 -3.96
C LYS A 2 -53.19 -2.45 -3.25
N CYS A 3 -52.75 -3.54 -3.87
CA CYS A 3 -51.61 -4.31 -3.39
C CYS A 3 -50.33 -3.59 -3.83
N ASP A 4 -49.56 -3.09 -2.86
CA ASP A 4 -48.18 -2.68 -3.10
C ASP A 4 -47.30 -3.93 -3.07
N LEU A 5 -46.61 -4.18 -4.17
CA LEU A 5 -45.66 -5.28 -4.33
C LEU A 5 -44.27 -4.66 -4.45
N GLU A 6 -43.37 -5.06 -3.55
CA GLU A 6 -41.95 -4.67 -3.59
C GLU A 6 -41.09 -5.84 -4.04
N VAL A 7 -40.12 -5.54 -4.91
CA VAL A 7 -39.13 -6.52 -5.38
C VAL A 7 -37.97 -6.53 -4.40
N VAL A 8 -37.67 -7.71 -3.88
CA VAL A 8 -36.52 -7.91 -2.98
C VAL A 8 -35.54 -8.92 -3.57
N PHE A 9 -34.25 -8.69 -3.32
CA PHE A 9 -33.19 -9.62 -3.67
C PHE A 9 -32.77 -10.41 -2.44
N LYS A 10 -33.09 -11.71 -2.41
CA LYS A 10 -32.60 -12.62 -1.37
C LYS A 10 -31.23 -13.16 -1.79
N ALA A 11 -30.17 -12.59 -1.23
CA ALA A 11 -28.81 -13.07 -1.49
C ALA A 11 -28.58 -14.42 -0.80
N ASN A 12 -28.15 -15.43 -1.56
CA ASN A 12 -27.70 -16.72 -1.01
C ASN A 12 -26.22 -16.68 -0.61
N HIS A 13 -25.42 -15.88 -1.29
CA HIS A 13 -23.99 -15.72 -1.04
C HIS A 13 -23.57 -14.29 -1.41
N VAL A 14 -22.81 -13.65 -0.54
CA VAL A 14 -22.24 -12.31 -0.76
C VAL A 14 -20.74 -12.45 -0.59
N SER A 15 -19.98 -12.12 -1.64
CA SER A 15 -18.53 -11.95 -1.58
C SER A 15 -18.20 -10.48 -1.75
N VAL A 16 -17.33 -9.96 -0.90
CA VAL A 16 -16.87 -8.58 -1.05
C VAL A 16 -15.82 -8.56 -2.16
N ASN A 17 -16.07 -7.86 -3.27
CA ASN A 17 -15.05 -7.78 -4.35
C ASN A 17 -13.78 -7.05 -3.90
N ASN A 18 -13.90 -6.24 -2.85
CA ASN A 18 -12.80 -5.63 -2.13
C ASN A 18 -12.61 -6.29 -0.75
N GLU A 19 -12.85 -7.61 -0.63
CA GLU A 19 -12.60 -8.37 0.60
C GLU A 19 -11.09 -8.35 0.85
N GLN A 20 -10.68 -7.37 1.62
CA GLN A 20 -9.33 -7.24 2.10
C GLN A 20 -9.15 -8.37 3.11
N ARG A 21 -8.60 -9.50 2.67
CA ARG A 21 -8.07 -10.51 3.59
C ARG A 21 -7.15 -9.76 4.55
N ILE A 22 -7.55 -9.68 5.82
CA ILE A 22 -6.92 -8.85 6.86
C ILE A 22 -5.46 -9.28 7.10
N GLY A 23 -5.04 -10.43 6.59
CA GLY A 23 -3.64 -10.72 6.30
C GLY A 23 -3.49 -11.08 4.83
N ALA A 24 -2.41 -10.61 4.20
CA ALA A 24 -1.80 -11.43 3.16
C ALA A 24 -1.71 -12.85 3.72
N ILE A 25 -2.16 -13.86 2.97
CA ILE A 25 -1.95 -15.25 3.39
C ILE A 25 -0.45 -15.46 3.24
N VAL A 26 0.29 -15.19 4.32
CA VAL A 26 1.71 -15.46 4.41
C VAL A 26 1.81 -16.96 4.61
N THR A 27 2.09 -17.67 3.53
CA THR A 27 2.34 -19.12 3.61
C THR A 27 3.72 -19.37 4.20
N GLU A 28 3.97 -20.59 4.67
CA GLU A 28 5.30 -20.94 5.18
C GLU A 28 6.37 -20.87 4.09
N GLU A 29 6.02 -21.22 2.85
CA GLU A 29 6.92 -21.09 1.70
C GLU A 29 7.34 -19.63 1.48
N MET A 30 6.41 -18.68 1.59
CA MET A 30 6.72 -17.25 1.47
C MET A 30 7.69 -16.75 2.56
N LYS A 31 7.57 -17.27 3.78
CA LYS A 31 8.50 -16.93 4.87
C LYS A 31 9.89 -17.49 4.58
N GLN A 32 9.97 -18.74 4.13
CA GLN A 32 11.23 -19.38 3.77
C GLN A 32 11.94 -18.62 2.65
N GLU A 33 11.23 -18.25 1.57
CA GLU A 33 11.81 -17.45 0.48
C GLU A 33 12.34 -16.09 0.97
N PHE A 34 11.61 -15.43 1.87
CA PHE A 34 12.03 -14.16 2.46
C PHE A 34 13.31 -14.30 3.30
N ASP A 35 13.37 -15.32 4.15
CA ASP A 35 14.53 -15.59 5.01
C ASP A 35 15.76 -16.00 4.18
N GLU A 36 15.57 -16.84 3.16
CA GLU A 36 16.62 -17.22 2.21
C GLU A 36 17.15 -16.00 1.45
N PHE A 37 16.27 -15.12 0.98
CA PHE A 37 16.65 -13.89 0.30
C PHE A 37 17.58 -13.02 1.17
N TRP A 38 17.22 -12.80 2.43
CA TRP A 38 18.04 -11.98 3.34
C TRP A 38 19.29 -12.70 3.83
N SER A 39 19.25 -14.02 3.99
CA SER A 39 20.43 -14.85 4.26
C SER A 39 21.47 -14.70 3.14
N LYS A 40 21.05 -14.77 1.88
CA LYS A 40 21.92 -14.57 0.70
C LYS A 40 22.51 -13.16 0.62
N HIS A 41 21.81 -12.16 1.15
CA HIS A 41 22.25 -10.75 1.14
C HIS A 41 22.84 -10.29 2.48
N LYS A 42 23.13 -11.19 3.42
CA LYS A 42 23.58 -10.86 4.78
C LYS A 42 24.81 -9.94 4.80
N ASP A 43 25.80 -10.22 3.94
CA ASP A 43 27.04 -9.43 3.87
C ASP A 43 26.87 -8.11 3.09
N LYS A 44 25.82 -8.01 2.26
CA LYS A 44 25.57 -6.86 1.38
C LYS A 44 24.07 -6.48 1.37
N PRO A 45 23.52 -6.03 2.51
CA PRO A 45 22.09 -5.76 2.64
C PRO A 45 21.59 -4.66 1.69
N LEU A 46 22.46 -3.70 1.35
CA LEU A 46 22.14 -2.65 0.38
C LEU A 46 21.91 -3.21 -1.04
N SER A 47 22.57 -4.31 -1.41
CA SER A 47 22.32 -4.98 -2.68
C SER A 47 20.94 -5.64 -2.69
N GLY A 48 20.55 -6.28 -1.59
CA GLY A 48 19.20 -6.85 -1.43
C GLY A 48 18.12 -5.76 -1.50
N ARG A 49 18.32 -4.64 -0.80
CA ARG A 49 17.47 -3.45 -0.92
C ARG A 49 17.35 -2.99 -2.37
N ASN A 50 18.47 -2.82 -3.08
CA ASN A 50 18.45 -2.35 -4.46
C ASN A 50 17.70 -3.32 -5.39
N HIS A 51 17.79 -4.63 -5.15
CA HIS A 51 17.01 -5.63 -5.87
C HIS A 51 15.50 -5.45 -5.66
N ILE A 52 15.05 -5.26 -4.42
CA ILE A 52 13.65 -4.96 -4.10
C ILE A 52 13.19 -3.67 -4.80
N LEU A 53 14.01 -2.62 -4.75
CA LEU A 53 13.69 -1.33 -5.38
C LEU A 53 13.61 -1.40 -6.90
N ALA A 54 14.43 -2.24 -7.55
CA ALA A 54 14.37 -2.44 -8.99
C ALA A 54 13.03 -3.07 -9.41
N SER A 55 12.47 -3.95 -8.57
CA SER A 55 11.16 -4.58 -8.77
C SER A 55 9.98 -3.66 -8.48
N PHE A 56 10.19 -2.57 -7.74
CA PHE A 56 9.15 -1.59 -7.44
C PHE A 56 8.91 -0.63 -8.62
N CYS A 57 7.67 -0.58 -9.11
CA CYS A 57 7.27 0.29 -10.22
C CYS A 57 8.23 0.16 -11.43
N PRO A 58 8.37 -1.05 -12.02
CA PRO A 58 9.38 -1.33 -13.05
C PRO A 58 9.15 -0.53 -14.35
N GLN A 59 7.93 -0.03 -14.57
CA GLN A 59 7.56 0.82 -15.70
C GLN A 59 8.20 2.22 -15.66
N VAL A 60 8.76 2.63 -14.52
CA VAL A 60 9.49 3.90 -14.38
C VAL A 60 10.98 3.60 -14.23
N TYR A 61 11.77 4.07 -15.19
CA TYR A 61 13.23 3.95 -15.17
C TYR A 61 13.87 4.96 -14.20
N GLY A 62 14.90 4.53 -13.48
CA GLY A 62 15.64 5.38 -12.54
C GLY A 62 14.84 5.78 -11.30
N LEU A 63 15.02 7.03 -10.84
CA LEU A 63 14.37 7.62 -9.67
C LEU A 63 14.47 6.76 -8.40
N TYR A 64 15.60 6.08 -8.19
CA TYR A 64 15.80 5.14 -7.07
C TYR A 64 15.56 5.76 -5.69
N ALA A 65 15.88 7.04 -5.50
CA ALA A 65 15.60 7.75 -4.26
C ALA A 65 14.08 7.89 -4.01
N VAL A 66 13.30 8.22 -5.06
CA VAL A 66 11.84 8.31 -4.97
C VAL A 66 11.23 6.92 -4.75
N LYS A 67 11.69 5.91 -5.49
CA LYS A 67 11.27 4.51 -5.29
C LYS A 67 11.51 4.05 -3.86
N LEU A 68 12.69 4.34 -3.31
CA LEU A 68 13.04 4.03 -1.93
C LEU A 68 12.11 4.73 -0.95
N ALA A 69 11.94 6.04 -1.10
CA ALA A 69 11.12 6.82 -0.19
C ALA A 69 9.64 6.36 -0.21
N VAL A 70 9.06 6.10 -1.39
CA VAL A 70 7.71 5.56 -1.53
C VAL A 70 7.61 4.17 -0.89
N THR A 71 8.56 3.26 -1.19
CA THR A 71 8.57 1.90 -0.64
C THR A 71 8.61 1.90 0.89
N LEU A 72 9.44 2.76 1.50
CA LEU A 72 9.54 2.87 2.96
C LEU A 72 8.23 3.33 3.61
N ILE A 73 7.49 4.22 2.95
CA ILE A 73 6.19 4.68 3.45
C ILE A 73 5.15 3.57 3.39
N LEU A 74 5.17 2.77 2.34
CA LEU A 74 4.26 1.63 2.18
C LEU A 74 4.55 0.52 3.20
N MET A 75 5.82 0.30 3.54
CA MET A 75 6.21 -0.62 4.61
C MET A 75 5.76 -0.12 6.00
N GLY A 76 5.67 1.20 6.17
CA GLY A 76 5.29 1.82 7.43
C GLY A 76 6.40 1.78 8.48
N GLY A 77 6.14 2.44 9.60
CA GLY A 77 7.02 2.43 10.77
C GLY A 77 6.36 1.74 11.96
N VAL A 78 7.08 1.75 13.09
CA VAL A 78 6.61 1.13 14.34
C VAL A 78 5.98 2.20 15.23
N GLN A 79 4.68 2.07 15.51
CA GLN A 79 4.00 2.89 16.49
C GLN A 79 4.56 2.60 17.89
N ARG A 80 4.83 3.65 18.67
CA ARG A 80 5.31 3.50 20.05
C ARG A 80 4.41 4.23 21.03
N VAL A 81 4.30 3.69 22.24
CA VAL A 81 3.63 4.35 23.36
C VAL A 81 4.70 4.61 24.40
N ASP A 82 4.82 5.87 24.82
CA ASP A 82 5.79 6.24 25.84
C ASP A 82 5.28 5.89 27.26
N ALA A 83 6.14 6.06 28.26
CA ALA A 83 5.79 5.80 29.65
C ALA A 83 4.68 6.74 30.20
N SER A 84 4.41 7.86 29.52
CA SER A 84 3.34 8.80 29.86
C SER A 84 1.99 8.43 29.24
N GLY A 85 1.95 7.42 28.38
CA GLY A 85 0.76 7.00 27.64
C GLY A 85 0.55 7.73 26.31
N THR A 86 1.47 8.61 25.90
CA THR A 86 1.40 9.32 24.62
C THR A 86 1.77 8.37 23.48
N ARG A 87 0.94 8.36 22.42
CA ARG A 87 1.16 7.55 21.23
C ARG A 87 1.95 8.33 20.18
N VAL A 88 3.11 7.81 19.80
CA VAL A 88 3.92 8.32 18.70
C VAL A 88 3.56 7.56 17.42
N ARG A 89 3.15 8.29 16.37
CA ARG A 89 2.78 7.71 15.07
C ARG A 89 3.93 6.89 14.47
N GLY A 90 3.61 5.76 13.85
CA GLY A 90 4.57 4.97 13.06
C GLY A 90 4.53 5.32 11.58
N GLU A 91 3.38 5.81 11.11
CA GLU A 91 3.09 6.10 9.73
C GLU A 91 3.66 7.45 9.32
N SER A 92 4.28 7.49 8.14
CA SER A 92 4.84 8.71 7.55
C SER A 92 3.96 9.23 6.43
N HIS A 93 3.83 10.54 6.33
CA HIS A 93 3.22 11.20 5.17
C HIS A 93 4.30 11.69 4.21
N MET A 94 3.98 11.71 2.92
CA MET A 94 4.88 12.19 1.88
C MET A 94 4.16 13.09 0.90
N LEU A 95 4.89 14.09 0.44
CA LEU A 95 4.52 14.98 -0.64
C LEU A 95 5.52 14.79 -1.80
N LEU A 96 5.03 14.43 -2.98
CA LEU A 96 5.83 14.31 -4.20
C LEU A 96 5.62 15.55 -5.08
N ILE A 97 6.61 16.44 -5.11
CA ILE A 97 6.64 17.64 -5.97
C ILE A 97 7.68 17.44 -7.07
N GLY A 98 7.37 17.92 -8.27
CA GLY A 98 8.31 17.97 -9.39
C GLY A 98 7.60 18.25 -10.71
N ASP A 99 8.37 18.38 -11.78
CA ASP A 99 7.89 18.83 -13.10
C ASP A 99 6.79 17.92 -13.68
N PRO A 100 5.88 18.46 -14.51
CA PRO A 100 4.91 17.65 -15.24
C PRO A 100 5.59 16.51 -16.02
N GLY A 101 4.96 15.33 -16.10
CA GLY A 101 5.47 14.20 -16.86
C GLY A 101 6.53 13.32 -16.17
N THR A 102 6.97 13.63 -14.94
CA THR A 102 8.00 12.86 -14.20
C THR A 102 7.52 11.56 -13.53
N GLY A 103 6.35 11.03 -13.89
CA GLY A 103 5.86 9.74 -13.38
C GLY A 103 5.29 9.75 -11.95
N LYS A 104 5.14 10.91 -11.29
CA LYS A 104 4.56 11.03 -9.94
C LYS A 104 3.23 10.28 -9.77
N SER A 105 2.28 10.50 -10.68
CA SER A 105 0.99 9.82 -10.64
C SER A 105 1.10 8.31 -10.89
N GLN A 106 2.12 7.85 -11.62
CA GLN A 106 2.37 6.42 -11.81
C GLN A 106 2.84 5.75 -10.52
N PHE A 107 3.70 6.42 -9.74
CA PHE A 107 4.08 5.92 -8.41
C PHE A 107 2.88 5.79 -7.48
N LEU A 108 2.00 6.80 -7.43
CA LEU A 108 0.80 6.76 -6.58
C LEU A 108 -0.19 5.67 -7.02
N LYS A 109 -0.43 5.53 -8.32
CA LYS A 109 -1.29 4.45 -8.87
C LYS A 109 -0.73 3.06 -8.59
N TYR A 110 0.58 2.87 -8.79
CA TYR A 110 1.24 1.60 -8.51
C TYR A 110 1.18 1.25 -7.02
N SER A 111 1.44 2.24 -6.17
CA SER A 111 1.33 2.09 -4.70
C SER A 111 -0.08 1.68 -4.29
N ALA A 112 -1.10 2.36 -4.82
CA ALA A 112 -2.50 2.01 -4.55
C ALA A 112 -2.85 0.58 -4.99
N LYS A 113 -2.27 0.11 -6.10
CA LYS A 113 -2.48 -1.25 -6.62
C LYS A 113 -1.88 -2.35 -5.74
N ILE A 114 -0.68 -2.12 -5.21
CA ILE A 114 0.03 -3.17 -4.43
C ILE A 114 -0.38 -3.18 -2.95
N MET A 115 -0.91 -2.07 -2.44
CA MET A 115 -1.32 -1.98 -1.04
C MET A 115 -2.66 -2.68 -0.81
N PRO A 116 -2.79 -3.50 0.25
CA PRO A 116 -4.04 -4.18 0.57
C PRO A 116 -5.16 -3.18 0.87
N ARG A 117 -4.83 -2.04 1.48
CA ARG A 117 -5.76 -0.93 1.74
C ARG A 117 -5.23 0.35 1.12
N SER A 118 -5.96 0.87 0.14
CA SER A 118 -5.65 2.17 -0.44
C SER A 118 -6.93 2.86 -0.92
N VAL A 119 -6.91 4.19 -0.85
CA VAL A 119 -7.93 5.05 -1.45
C VAL A 119 -7.17 6.06 -2.31
N LEU A 120 -7.46 6.06 -3.61
CA LEU A 120 -6.85 6.98 -4.57
C LEU A 120 -7.88 8.04 -4.96
N THR A 121 -7.59 9.30 -4.64
CA THR A 121 -8.45 10.44 -4.96
C THR A 121 -7.70 11.50 -5.76
N THR A 122 -8.43 12.39 -6.43
CA THR A 122 -7.89 13.56 -7.12
C THR A 122 -8.50 14.84 -6.53
N GLY A 123 -7.73 15.92 -6.51
CA GLY A 123 -8.14 17.16 -5.83
C GLY A 123 -9.40 17.83 -6.39
N ILE A 124 -9.83 17.50 -7.60
CA ILE A 124 -11.02 18.06 -8.24
C ILE A 124 -12.31 17.53 -7.60
N GLY A 125 -12.29 16.32 -7.01
CA GLY A 125 -13.47 15.67 -6.42
C GLY A 125 -13.48 15.59 -4.89
N SER A 126 -12.51 16.22 -4.21
CA SER A 126 -12.35 16.13 -2.76
C SER A 126 -12.86 17.40 -2.08
N THR A 127 -13.91 17.28 -1.26
CA THR A 127 -14.35 18.33 -0.34
C THR A 127 -13.94 17.97 1.10
N SER A 128 -13.75 18.96 1.96
CA SER A 128 -13.31 18.74 3.36
C SER A 128 -14.29 17.90 4.20
N ALA A 129 -15.52 17.69 3.74
CA ALA A 129 -16.53 16.87 4.41
C ALA A 129 -16.56 15.42 3.89
N GLY A 130 -15.88 15.12 2.77
CA GLY A 130 -15.90 13.82 2.11
C GLY A 130 -14.58 13.04 2.16
N LEU A 131 -13.57 13.55 2.87
CA LEU A 131 -12.25 12.94 3.05
C LEU A 131 -11.82 13.03 4.52
#